data_AF-J9BT98-F1
#
_entry.id   AF-J9BT98-F1
#
_cell.length_a   1.000
_cell.length_b   1.000
_cell.length_c   1.000
_cell.angle_alpha   90.00
_cell.angle_beta   90.00
_cell.angle_gamma   90.00
#
_symmetry.space_group_name_H-M   'P 1'
#
loop_
_entity.id
_entity.type
_entity.pdbx_description
1 polymer ?
#
loop_
_entity_poly.entity_id
_entity_poly.type
_entity_poly.pdbx_seq_one_letter_code
_entity_poly.pdbx_strand_id
1 'polypeptide(L)'
;GSKGDVVTLIRENLNSFHVTGKDEWQKIAKVLARFAHMPEPEYREDFEYVKSAGHTKDFDSSRYEVKPINPDKIPALFAQRGLSDETVRTFAPFIKLVLDKKNENFDGYNIGFPYTKGENKRIRGFEIRGYGGY
;
A
#
# COMPACT_ATOMS: atom_id res chain seq x y z
N GLY A 1 21.65 44.91 7.00
CA GLY A 1 22.10 43.74 6.22
C GLY A 1 21.44 42.51 6.78
N SER A 2 20.50 41.91 6.06
CA SER A 2 19.71 40.74 6.52
C SER A 2 19.87 39.50 5.62
N LYS A 3 20.84 39.52 4.70
CA LYS A 3 21.08 38.45 3.72
C LYS A 3 22.14 37.45 4.18
N GLY A 4 22.13 37.05 5.45
CA GLY A 4 23.20 36.21 6.00
C GLY A 4 22.80 35.37 7.21
N ASP A 5 21.52 35.08 7.39
CA ASP A 5 21.10 34.12 8.42
C ASP A 5 21.37 32.68 7.96
N VAL A 6 21.94 31.88 8.85
CA VAL A 6 22.26 30.46 8.64
C VAL A 6 20.98 29.67 8.34
N VAL A 7 19.87 30.03 8.98
CA VAL A 7 18.57 29.39 8.73
C VAL A 7 18.11 29.58 7.29
N THR A 8 18.28 30.80 6.74
CA THR A 8 17.95 31.11 5.35
C THR A 8 18.82 30.32 4.38
N LEU A 9 20.13 30.28 4.62
CA LEU A 9 21.08 29.52 3.78
C LEU A 9 20.72 28.04 3.73
N ILE A 10 20.42 27.44 4.89
CA ILE A 10 20.03 26.02 4.97
C ILE A 10 18.72 25.80 4.23
N ARG A 11 17.71 26.66 4.46
CA ARG A 11 16.39 26.53 3.82
C ARG A 11 16.52 26.53 2.29
N GLU A 12 17.28 27.46 1.72
CA GLU A 12 17.49 27.57 0.28
C GLU A 12 18.22 26.35 -0.32
N ASN A 13 18.99 25.62 0.49
CA ASN A 13 19.83 24.50 0.05
C ASN A 13 19.43 23.16 0.69
N LEU A 14 18.21 23.05 1.21
CA LEU A 14 17.73 21.89 1.99
C LEU A 14 17.94 20.55 1.29
N ASN A 15 17.78 20.51 -0.03
CA ASN A 15 17.94 19.30 -0.85
C ASN A 15 19.38 18.77 -0.88
N SER A 16 20.38 19.61 -0.61
CA SER A 16 21.80 19.22 -0.63
C SER A 16 22.26 18.52 0.65
N PHE A 17 21.51 18.66 1.76
CA PHE A 17 21.92 18.16 3.07
C PHE A 17 21.51 16.71 3.38
N HIS A 18 20.78 16.04 2.49
CA HIS A 18 20.33 14.65 2.65
C HIS A 18 19.71 14.37 4.04
N VAL A 19 18.79 15.24 4.48
CA VAL A 19 18.06 15.12 5.76
C VAL A 19 16.60 14.76 5.54
N THR A 20 16.05 13.92 6.41
CA THR A 20 14.64 13.52 6.40
C THR A 20 13.87 14.26 7.50
N GLY A 21 12.60 14.57 7.23
CA GLY A 21 11.73 15.27 8.17
C GLY A 21 10.38 15.56 7.53
N LYS A 22 9.35 15.66 8.37
CA LYS A 22 7.96 15.89 7.93
C LYS A 22 7.77 17.28 7.33
N ASP A 23 8.44 18.28 7.90
CA ASP A 23 8.40 19.66 7.48
C ASP A 23 9.82 20.25 7.32
N GLU A 24 9.90 21.43 6.72
CA GLU A 24 11.18 22.12 6.50
C GLU A 24 11.91 22.43 7.81
N TRP A 25 11.18 22.70 8.89
CA TRP A 25 11.77 23.11 10.16
C TRP A 25 12.49 21.95 10.84
N GLN A 26 11.91 20.75 10.81
CA GLN A 26 12.56 19.52 11.27
C GLN A 26 13.85 19.26 10.50
N LYS A 27 13.83 19.44 9.17
CA LYS A 27 15.01 19.27 8.33
C LYS A 27 16.09 20.29 8.66
N ILE A 28 15.73 21.57 8.81
CA ILE A 28 16.67 22.64 9.20
C ILE A 28 17.29 22.34 10.57
N ALA A 29 16.50 21.92 11.55
CA ALA A 29 16.98 21.59 12.89
C ALA A 29 17.98 20.42 12.88
N LYS A 30 17.74 19.38 12.07
CA LYS A 30 18.69 18.27 11.89
C LYS A 30 19.99 18.72 11.24
N VAL A 31 19.94 19.61 10.24
CA VAL A 31 21.15 20.21 9.65
C VAL A 31 21.93 21.00 10.70
N LEU A 32 21.26 21.89 11.44
CA LEU A 32 21.90 22.66 12.51
C LEU A 32 22.55 21.78 13.57
N ALA A 33 21.88 20.71 14.01
CA ALA A 33 22.43 19.76 14.99
C ALA A 33 23.70 19.08 14.47
N ARG A 34 23.72 18.63 13.21
CA ARG A 34 24.92 18.05 12.56
C ARG A 34 26.10 19.03 12.54
N PHE A 35 25.85 20.28 12.14
CA PHE A 35 26.88 21.32 12.11
C PHE A 35 27.39 21.70 13.52
N ALA A 36 26.52 21.59 14.53
CA ALA A 36 26.87 21.83 15.92
C ALA A 36 27.52 20.62 16.62
N HIS A 37 27.75 19.50 15.92
CA HIS A 37 28.16 18.22 16.52
C HIS A 37 27.25 17.76 17.67
N MET A 38 25.96 18.14 17.60
CA MET A 38 24.93 17.73 18.54
C MET A 38 24.18 16.51 17.99
N PRO A 39 23.63 15.64 18.86
CA PRO A 39 22.73 14.59 18.41
C PRO A 39 21.55 15.19 17.64
N GLU A 40 21.16 14.54 16.54
CA GLU A 40 20.01 14.98 15.76
C GLU A 40 18.72 14.88 16.59
N PRO A 41 17.81 15.87 16.50
CA PRO A 41 16.53 15.80 17.18
C PRO A 41 15.71 14.63 16.62
N GLU A 42 15.35 13.70 17.50
CA GLU A 42 14.43 12.61 17.21
C GLU A 42 13.00 13.10 17.36
N TYR A 43 12.21 13.05 16.28
CA TYR A 43 10.79 13.40 16.33
C TYR A 43 9.97 12.15 16.62
N ARG A 44 8.99 12.26 17.52
CA ARG A 44 8.09 11.15 17.93
C ARG A 44 7.41 10.47 16.74
N GLU A 45 7.17 11.20 15.67
CA GLU A 45 6.56 10.73 14.43
C GLU A 45 7.48 9.81 13.62
N ASP A 46 8.81 10.01 13.70
CA ASP A 46 9.80 9.12 13.07
C ASP A 46 9.71 7.71 13.69
N PHE A 47 9.48 7.63 15.01
CA PHE A 47 9.23 6.36 15.71
C PHE A 47 7.90 5.72 15.33
N GLU A 48 6.82 6.51 15.16
CA GLU A 48 5.52 5.98 14.76
C GLU A 48 5.51 5.44 13.32
N TYR A 49 6.25 6.09 12.41
CA TYR A 49 6.46 5.58 11.06
C TYR A 49 7.21 4.24 11.07
N VAL A 50 8.34 4.15 11.79
CA VAL A 50 9.10 2.90 11.91
C VAL A 50 8.27 1.79 12.58
N LYS A 51 7.50 2.14 13.62
CA LYS A 51 6.61 1.19 14.31
C LYS A 51 5.49 0.70 13.42
N SER A 52 4.88 1.57 12.62
CA SER A 52 3.80 1.19 11.69
C SER A 52 4.31 0.40 10.48
N ALA A 53 5.51 0.70 9.98
CA ALA A 53 6.16 -0.05 8.90
C ALA A 53 6.57 -1.48 9.33
N GLY A 54 6.81 -1.71 10.62
CA GLY A 54 7.14 -3.03 11.17
C GLY A 54 5.93 -3.96 11.41
N HIS A 55 4.70 -3.45 11.32
CA HIS A 55 3.48 -4.24 11.49
C HIS A 55 2.90 -4.65 10.14
N THR A 56 3.45 -5.70 9.52
CA THR A 56 2.68 -6.46 8.53
C THR A 56 1.51 -7.11 9.25
N LYS A 57 0.31 -6.53 9.14
CA LYS A 57 -0.91 -7.16 9.67
C LYS A 57 -1.03 -8.54 9.03
N ASP A 58 -1.16 -9.58 9.86
CA ASP A 58 -1.47 -10.92 9.37
C ASP A 58 -2.73 -10.89 8.51
N PHE A 59 -2.74 -11.69 7.45
CA PHE A 59 -3.90 -11.80 6.57
C PHE A 59 -5.11 -12.35 7.33
N ASP A 60 -6.13 -11.51 7.48
CA ASP A 60 -7.41 -11.86 8.07
C ASP A 60 -8.39 -12.35 6.99
N SER A 61 -8.50 -13.67 6.85
CA SER A 61 -9.44 -14.27 5.91
C SER A 61 -10.90 -14.00 6.26
N SER A 62 -11.23 -13.69 7.52
CA SER A 62 -12.60 -13.45 7.96
C SER A 62 -13.15 -12.12 7.43
N ARG A 63 -12.29 -11.19 6.98
CA ARG A 63 -12.68 -9.94 6.31
C ARG A 63 -13.37 -10.18 4.97
N TYR A 64 -13.04 -11.27 4.29
CA TYR A 64 -13.46 -11.50 2.91
C TYR A 64 -14.54 -12.58 2.82
N GLU A 65 -15.54 -12.36 1.96
CA GLU A 65 -16.44 -13.41 1.48
C GLU A 65 -15.95 -13.87 0.10
N VAL A 66 -15.76 -15.18 -0.06
CA VAL A 66 -15.12 -15.77 -1.24
C VAL A 66 -16.05 -16.77 -1.89
N LYS A 67 -16.29 -16.60 -3.19
CA LYS A 67 -17.12 -17.50 -4.00
C LYS A 67 -16.33 -18.06 -5.18
N PRO A 68 -16.54 -19.33 -5.57
CA PRO A 68 -16.01 -19.83 -6.83
C PRO A 68 -16.67 -19.12 -8.01
N ILE A 69 -15.96 -19.04 -9.14
CA ILE A 69 -16.57 -18.62 -10.40
C ILE A 69 -17.44 -19.75 -10.92
N ASN A 70 -18.67 -19.43 -11.31
CA ASN A 70 -19.54 -20.36 -12.00
C ASN A 70 -19.21 -20.35 -13.51
N PRO A 71 -18.68 -21.46 -14.08
CA PRO A 71 -18.35 -21.54 -15.51
C PRO A 71 -19.56 -21.35 -16.44
N ASP A 72 -20.77 -21.62 -15.96
CA ASP A 72 -22.03 -21.50 -16.72
C ASP A 72 -22.62 -20.09 -16.64
N LYS A 73 -22.16 -19.28 -15.68
CA LYS A 73 -22.64 -17.91 -15.44
C LYS A 73 -21.46 -16.98 -15.20
N ILE A 74 -20.75 -16.68 -16.28
CA ILE A 74 -19.57 -15.82 -16.26
C ILE A 74 -20.01 -14.35 -16.09
N PRO A 75 -19.51 -13.65 -15.05
CA PRO A 75 -19.80 -12.23 -14.87
C PRO A 75 -19.32 -11.36 -16.05
N ALA A 76 -20.12 -10.38 -16.46
CA ALA A 76 -19.78 -9.44 -17.55
C ALA A 76 -18.47 -8.64 -17.33
N LEU A 77 -18.02 -8.56 -16.07
CA LEU A 77 -16.76 -7.93 -15.67
C LEU A 77 -15.53 -8.50 -16.40
N PHE A 78 -15.56 -9.79 -16.76
CA PHE A 78 -14.48 -10.43 -17.50
C PHE A 78 -14.45 -9.97 -18.96
N ALA A 79 -15.61 -9.90 -19.62
CA ALA A 79 -15.73 -9.40 -20.97
C ALA A 79 -15.31 -7.92 -21.10
N GLN A 80 -15.65 -7.09 -20.09
CA GLN A 80 -15.17 -5.69 -20.02
C GLN A 80 -13.64 -5.57 -19.97
N ARG A 81 -12.94 -6.63 -19.56
CA ARG A 81 -11.46 -6.70 -19.53
C ARG A 81 -10.85 -7.38 -20.76
N GLY A 82 -11.67 -7.70 -21.77
CA GLY A 82 -11.23 -8.42 -22.97
C GLY A 82 -10.89 -9.88 -22.72
N LEU A 83 -11.32 -10.46 -21.59
CA LEU A 83 -11.16 -11.89 -21.33
C LEU A 83 -12.33 -12.64 -21.94
N SER A 84 -12.01 -13.61 -22.81
CA SER A 84 -13.01 -14.48 -23.39
C SER A 84 -13.60 -15.42 -22.33
N ASP A 85 -14.86 -15.82 -22.52
CA ASP A 85 -15.49 -16.78 -21.63
C ASP A 85 -14.70 -18.09 -21.53
N GLU A 86 -14.13 -18.58 -22.65
CA GLU A 86 -13.29 -19.78 -22.68
C GLU A 86 -12.10 -19.63 -21.73
N THR A 87 -11.39 -18.50 -21.83
CA THR A 87 -10.28 -18.17 -20.93
C THR A 87 -10.74 -18.18 -19.47
N VAL A 88 -11.87 -17.56 -19.16
CA VAL A 88 -12.40 -17.54 -17.79
C VAL A 88 -12.72 -18.95 -17.30
N ARG A 89 -13.32 -19.82 -18.14
CA ARG A 89 -13.60 -21.22 -17.78
C ARG A 89 -12.31 -21.99 -17.50
N THR A 90 -11.28 -21.82 -18.33
CA THR A 90 -9.97 -22.45 -18.13
C THR A 90 -9.34 -22.02 -16.81
N PHE A 91 -9.43 -20.74 -16.46
CA PHE A 91 -8.82 -20.21 -15.24
C PHE A 91 -9.71 -20.29 -14.00
N ALA A 92 -11.00 -20.62 -14.12
CA ALA A 92 -11.98 -20.66 -13.02
C ALA A 92 -11.52 -21.42 -11.75
N PRO A 93 -10.73 -22.51 -11.82
CA PRO A 93 -10.20 -23.16 -10.63
C PRO A 93 -9.24 -22.27 -9.80
N PHE A 94 -8.56 -21.34 -10.47
CA PHE A 94 -7.46 -20.52 -9.93
C PHE A 94 -7.87 -19.11 -9.53
N ILE A 95 -9.05 -18.64 -9.95
CA ILE A 95 -9.57 -17.30 -9.62
C ILE A 95 -10.85 -17.41 -8.78
N LYS A 96 -11.10 -16.39 -7.97
CA LYS A 96 -12.25 -16.32 -7.06
C LYS A 96 -13.00 -15.00 -7.22
N LEU A 97 -14.28 -15.02 -6.88
CA LEU A 97 -15.02 -13.80 -6.61
C LEU A 97 -14.81 -13.46 -5.13
N VAL A 98 -14.36 -12.24 -4.86
CA VAL A 98 -14.01 -11.78 -3.50
C VAL A 98 -14.76 -10.49 -3.18
N LEU A 99 -15.56 -10.52 -2.12
CA LEU A 99 -16.21 -9.36 -1.53
C LEU A 99 -15.43 -8.96 -0.26
N ASP A 100 -15.04 -7.70 -0.17
CA ASP A 100 -14.41 -7.14 1.03
C ASP A 100 -15.48 -6.52 1.93
N LYS A 101 -15.77 -7.18 3.06
CA LYS A 101 -16.83 -6.75 3.99
C LYS A 101 -16.53 -5.45 4.72
N LYS A 102 -15.31 -4.90 4.59
CA LYS A 102 -14.93 -3.61 5.16
C LYS A 102 -14.81 -2.50 4.11
N ASN A 103 -14.99 -2.80 2.83
CA ASN A 103 -14.92 -1.78 1.79
C ASN A 103 -16.27 -1.07 1.66
N GLU A 104 -16.35 0.16 2.15
CA GLU A 104 -17.57 0.98 2.09
C GLU A 104 -17.84 1.55 0.68
N ASN A 105 -16.82 1.56 -0.19
CA ASN A 105 -16.93 2.15 -1.53
C ASN A 105 -17.50 1.21 -2.58
N PHE A 106 -17.58 -0.10 -2.29
CA PHE A 106 -18.04 -1.10 -3.25
C PHE A 106 -18.67 -2.31 -2.55
N ASP A 107 -19.97 -2.50 -2.77
CA ASP A 107 -20.78 -3.58 -2.19
C ASP A 107 -20.93 -4.79 -3.14
N GLY A 108 -19.87 -5.12 -3.88
CA GLY A 108 -19.89 -6.17 -4.90
C GLY A 108 -18.71 -7.12 -4.87
N TYR A 109 -18.75 -8.12 -5.75
CA TYR A 109 -17.65 -9.08 -5.90
C TYR A 109 -16.60 -8.57 -6.90
N ASN A 110 -15.36 -8.55 -6.45
CA ASN A 110 -14.19 -8.31 -7.28
C ASN A 110 -13.58 -9.65 -7.74
N ILE A 111 -12.67 -9.58 -8.71
CA ILE A 111 -11.87 -10.73 -9.11
C ILE A 111 -10.69 -10.84 -8.15
N GLY A 112 -10.54 -11.98 -7.49
CA GLY A 112 -9.46 -12.25 -6.55
C GLY A 112 -8.56 -13.38 -7.05
N PHE A 113 -7.25 -13.15 -7.02
CA PHE A 113 -6.22 -14.16 -7.26
C PHE A 113 -5.63 -14.56 -5.90
N PRO A 114 -5.92 -15.78 -5.40
CA PRO A 114 -5.45 -16.22 -4.08
C PRO A 114 -3.94 -16.48 -4.09
N TYR A 115 -3.22 -15.83 -3.18
CA TYR A 115 -1.84 -16.19 -2.89
C TYR A 115 -1.81 -17.40 -1.95
N THR A 116 -1.29 -18.52 -2.45
CA THR A 116 -1.12 -19.75 -1.68
C THR A 116 0.36 -20.10 -1.57
N LYS A 117 0.78 -20.63 -0.41
CA LYS A 117 2.11 -21.22 -0.25
C LYS A 117 2.02 -22.69 -0.66
N GLY A 118 2.88 -23.10 -1.60
CA GLY A 118 2.72 -24.32 -2.41
C GLY A 118 2.34 -25.61 -1.66
N GLU A 119 2.81 -25.79 -0.42
CA GLU A 119 2.64 -27.04 0.32
C GLU A 119 1.27 -27.18 1.02
N ASN A 120 0.64 -26.07 1.44
CA ASN A 120 -0.50 -26.14 2.37
C ASN A 120 -1.82 -25.61 1.81
N LYS A 121 -1.86 -25.13 0.54
CA LYS A 121 -3.03 -24.48 -0.11
C LYS A 121 -3.70 -23.36 0.71
N ARG A 122 -3.10 -22.96 1.84
CA ARG A 122 -3.60 -21.94 2.75
C ARG A 122 -3.45 -20.58 2.08
N ILE A 123 -4.56 -19.87 1.97
CA ILE A 123 -4.60 -18.52 1.41
C ILE A 123 -3.93 -17.56 2.40
N ARG A 124 -2.97 -16.77 1.89
CA ARG A 124 -2.21 -15.76 2.64
C ARG A 124 -2.54 -14.33 2.21
N GLY A 125 -3.40 -14.18 1.21
CA GLY A 125 -3.79 -12.91 0.65
C GLY A 125 -4.54 -13.11 -0.65
N PHE A 126 -5.12 -12.02 -1.15
CA PHE A 126 -5.69 -11.95 -2.49
C PHE A 126 -5.07 -10.74 -3.19
N GLU A 127 -4.66 -10.93 -4.44
CA GLU A 127 -4.62 -9.80 -5.37
C GLU A 127 -6.06 -9.57 -5.83
N ILE A 128 -6.61 -8.39 -5.52
CA ILE A 128 -7.98 -8.04 -5.87
C ILE A 128 -7.94 -7.08 -7.05
N ARG A 129 -8.81 -7.31 -8.04
CA ARG A 129 -9.03 -6.44 -9.19
C ARG A 129 -10.50 -6.06 -9.25
N GLY A 130 -10.81 -4.79 -9.00
CA GLY A 130 -12.17 -4.29 -8.90
C GLY A 130 -12.72 -3.58 -10.13
N TYR A 131 -14.00 -3.18 -10.08
CA TYR A 131 -14.73 -2.60 -11.23
C TYR A 131 -14.07 -1.34 -11.84
N GLY A 132 -13.28 -0.58 -11.06
CA GLY A 132 -12.63 0.67 -11.46
C GLY A 132 -11.14 0.58 -11.85
N GLY A 133 -10.59 -0.61 -12.10
CA GLY A 133 -9.20 -0.77 -12.57
C GLY A 133 -8.13 -0.92 -11.47
N TYR A 134 -8.52 -0.78 -10.20
CA TYR A 134 -7.68 -1.09 -9.04
C TYR A 134 -8.19 -2.34 -8.34
#